data_AF-A0A2H0RZR8-F1
#
_entry.id   AF-A0A2H0RZR8-F1
#
_cell.length_a   1.000
_cell.length_b   1.000
_cell.length_c   1.000
_cell.angle_alpha   90.00
_cell.angle_beta   90.00
_cell.angle_gamma   90.00
#
_symmetry.space_group_name_H-M   'P 1'
#
loop_
_entity.id
_entity.type
_entity.pdbx_description
1 polymer ?
#
loop_
_entity_poly.entity_id
_entity_poly.type
_entity_poly.pdbx_seq_one_letter_code
_entity_poly.pdbx_strand_id
1 'polypeptide(L)'
;MATIEDTAANNGATTEYASYGSVAALEAKKEAVIRGLTDYNRYTYQQLGAHSSDEAASTAQTIEQLRSLSAEDLLAKKEEIENHFQWLSMDGGISSQREKIESAWDNMNAMLEDAVRSKGINEKSRDRWIKRFKNKDHGASVKIEFVNLELPVLLIKAEKLATKRKEILKMKEFKDVNSNMVPDLAKFVSEDAFLDLHYLDKENLVLTVDAAATAAKKMPALYSKAKGILDRAIDTGAMSKRKVGKWMQSLFKTERTPAEIQAILEGELKDYIGSWTKLRYQYDRIERQMDSQGVPQGFNRLSPQKFLDLDYFQRESYVEEAQRSMNIGLNGPSDKPIDQMKMEIRHNLQTKDWEEAGRLIGQARGIAEGEDVLELNSMENYLQQFRKGERTQSAPIESVTKTLESMREALSEAPSSVQQLYIDALNRGATTMAALSTQMYNLVWCHEHGYLNEDKEERLYQQSFDETEDIVENGHRQYGLENINLNAVDDNKKAEAMRPYRTTWAPTLYHMSCSDGSARARYLNELQGKNVARDYWSTLKIRDISYEKQAYLVKNVNWKLKGGMRKLQAAGVAFTLNGPPEFIH
;
A
#
# COMPACT_ATOMS: atom_id res chain seq x y z
N MET A 1 -23.58 63.94 -53.90
CA MET A 1 -23.56 62.50 -53.58
C MET A 1 -22.23 61.95 -54.04
N ALA A 2 -21.27 61.86 -53.12
CA ALA A 2 -20.02 61.10 -53.29
C ALA A 2 -19.51 60.76 -51.88
N THR A 3 -19.06 59.53 -51.76
CA THR A 3 -18.73 58.75 -50.57
C THR A 3 -17.48 59.25 -49.85
N ILE A 4 -17.46 59.09 -48.53
CA ILE A 4 -16.34 59.35 -47.63
C ILE A 4 -15.57 58.04 -47.46
N GLU A 5 -14.29 58.06 -47.80
CA GLU A 5 -13.30 57.12 -47.29
C GLU A 5 -12.59 57.71 -46.06
N ASP A 6 -12.15 56.78 -45.24
CA ASP A 6 -10.92 56.83 -44.42
C ASP A 6 -11.04 57.25 -42.95
N THR A 7 -11.14 56.26 -42.06
CA THR A 7 -10.23 56.16 -40.90
C THR A 7 -10.23 54.73 -40.34
N ALA A 8 -9.24 53.93 -40.74
CA ALA A 8 -8.88 52.67 -40.09
C ALA A 8 -7.49 52.81 -39.46
N ALA A 9 -7.43 53.23 -38.19
CA ALA A 9 -6.24 53.08 -37.35
C ALA A 9 -6.53 53.48 -35.89
N ASN A 10 -7.22 52.63 -35.10
CA ASN A 10 -7.04 52.69 -33.62
C ASN A 10 -7.62 51.51 -32.78
N ASN A 11 -7.51 50.25 -33.23
CA ASN A 11 -7.97 49.09 -32.43
C ASN A 11 -6.85 48.07 -32.08
N GLY A 12 -5.58 48.47 -32.13
CA GLY A 12 -4.44 47.59 -31.83
C GLY A 12 -3.93 47.63 -30.39
N ALA A 13 -4.21 48.69 -29.63
CA ALA A 13 -3.51 48.94 -28.35
C ALA A 13 -4.29 48.56 -27.09
N THR A 14 -5.57 48.20 -27.16
CA THR A 14 -6.41 47.93 -25.96
C THR A 14 -6.53 46.45 -25.60
N THR A 15 -6.20 45.54 -26.52
CA THR A 15 -6.26 44.08 -26.30
C THR A 15 -4.98 43.53 -25.67
N GLU A 16 -3.82 44.15 -25.92
CA GLU A 16 -2.55 43.74 -25.29
C GLU A 16 -2.54 44.04 -23.78
N TYR A 17 -2.98 45.21 -23.32
CA TYR A 17 -2.90 45.57 -21.89
C TYR A 17 -3.78 44.70 -20.97
N ALA A 18 -4.89 44.15 -21.46
CA ALA A 18 -5.73 43.22 -20.69
C ALA A 18 -5.13 41.80 -20.60
N SER A 19 -4.38 41.37 -21.62
CA SER A 19 -3.62 40.12 -21.66
C SER A 19 -2.36 40.19 -20.76
N TYR A 20 -1.64 41.31 -20.77
CA TYR A 20 -0.46 41.51 -19.92
C TYR A 20 -0.78 41.45 -18.42
N GLY A 21 -1.97 41.91 -18.02
CA GLY A 21 -2.43 41.84 -16.63
C GLY A 21 -2.72 40.41 -16.13
N SER A 22 -3.14 39.50 -17.01
CA SER A 22 -3.42 38.11 -16.64
C SER A 22 -2.14 37.25 -16.60
N VAL A 23 -1.20 37.48 -17.52
CA VAL A 23 0.08 36.77 -17.57
C VAL A 23 0.97 37.13 -16.39
N ALA A 24 1.09 38.42 -16.04
CA ALA A 24 1.88 38.85 -14.89
C ALA A 24 1.35 38.29 -13.55
N ALA A 25 0.03 38.19 -13.41
CA ALA A 25 -0.59 37.57 -12.24
C ALA A 25 -0.35 36.06 -12.17
N LEU A 26 -0.37 35.36 -13.31
CA LEU A 26 -0.05 33.93 -13.38
C LEU A 26 1.43 33.66 -13.09
N GLU A 27 2.32 34.52 -13.58
CA GLU A 27 3.75 34.45 -13.29
C GLU A 27 4.01 34.61 -11.79
N ALA A 28 3.33 35.55 -11.12
CA ALA A 28 3.44 35.72 -9.68
C ALA A 28 2.95 34.48 -8.89
N LYS A 29 1.85 33.86 -9.33
CA LYS A 29 1.35 32.61 -8.73
C LYS A 29 2.33 31.45 -8.95
N LYS A 30 2.87 31.30 -10.17
CA LYS A 30 3.89 30.30 -10.50
C LYS A 30 5.11 30.43 -9.57
N GLU A 31 5.64 31.65 -9.41
CA GLU A 31 6.79 31.90 -8.55
C GLU A 31 6.50 31.59 -7.07
N ALA A 32 5.28 31.85 -6.60
CA ALA A 32 4.86 31.45 -5.27
C ALA A 32 4.80 29.92 -5.11
N VAL A 33 4.27 29.20 -6.11
CA VAL A 33 4.27 27.71 -6.17
C VAL A 33 5.70 27.16 -6.11
N ILE A 34 6.60 27.69 -6.94
CA ILE A 34 8.02 27.27 -6.96
C ILE A 34 8.67 27.45 -5.59
N ARG A 35 8.50 28.63 -4.96
CA ARG A 35 9.06 28.89 -3.63
C ARG A 35 8.48 27.95 -2.58
N GLY A 36 7.16 27.81 -2.55
CA GLY A 36 6.47 26.95 -1.58
C GLY A 36 6.88 25.48 -1.69
N LEU A 37 6.94 24.93 -2.90
CA LEU A 37 7.42 23.56 -3.14
C LEU A 37 8.90 23.39 -2.78
N THR A 38 9.74 24.39 -3.06
CA THR A 38 11.17 24.36 -2.71
C THR A 38 11.36 24.31 -1.19
N ASP A 39 10.67 25.19 -0.46
CA ASP A 39 10.72 25.24 1.00
C ASP A 39 10.15 23.96 1.63
N TYR A 40 9.05 23.46 1.09
CA TYR A 40 8.44 22.19 1.50
C TYR A 40 9.42 21.03 1.35
N ASN A 41 10.01 20.85 0.17
CA ASN A 41 10.96 19.77 -0.10
C ASN A 41 12.21 19.87 0.79
N ARG A 42 12.78 21.07 0.95
CA ARG A 42 13.92 21.29 1.86
C ARG A 42 13.58 20.84 3.28
N TYR A 43 12.42 21.23 3.79
CA TYR A 43 12.02 20.92 5.15
C TYR A 43 11.72 19.42 5.33
N THR A 44 10.85 18.86 4.51
CA THR A 44 10.35 17.49 4.72
C THR A 44 11.34 16.41 4.31
N TYR A 45 12.10 16.59 3.22
CA TYR A 45 13.10 15.62 2.77
C TYR A 45 14.47 15.83 3.41
N GLN A 46 15.01 17.05 3.37
CA GLN A 46 16.41 17.28 3.78
C GLN A 46 16.56 17.43 5.30
N GLN A 47 15.65 18.14 5.96
CA GLN A 47 15.75 18.39 7.41
C GLN A 47 15.14 17.25 8.22
N LEU A 48 13.88 16.89 7.95
CA LEU A 48 13.16 15.86 8.72
C LEU A 48 13.44 14.43 8.23
N GLY A 49 13.74 14.24 6.94
CA GLY A 49 13.85 12.90 6.34
C GLY A 49 12.51 12.16 6.25
N ALA A 50 11.40 12.89 6.32
CA ALA A 50 10.05 12.33 6.25
C ALA A 50 9.70 11.91 4.82
N HIS A 51 10.08 12.69 3.80
CA HIS A 51 9.79 12.33 2.41
C HIS A 51 10.70 11.19 1.90
N SER A 52 10.19 10.43 0.93
CA SER A 52 11.00 9.50 0.15
C SER A 52 11.88 10.24 -0.87
N SER A 53 12.86 9.52 -1.45
CA SER A 53 13.63 10.06 -2.59
C SER A 53 12.71 10.45 -3.75
N ASP A 54 11.67 9.66 -4.01
CA ASP A 54 10.77 9.88 -5.13
C ASP A 54 9.83 11.07 -4.93
N GLU A 55 9.33 11.26 -3.70
CA GLU A 55 8.53 12.44 -3.35
C GLU A 55 9.35 13.71 -3.52
N ALA A 56 10.61 13.67 -3.09
CA ALA A 56 11.55 14.78 -3.26
C ALA A 56 11.90 15.03 -4.74
N ALA A 57 12.13 13.97 -5.51
CA ALA A 57 12.46 14.05 -6.93
C ALA A 57 11.28 14.57 -7.76
N SER A 58 10.06 14.08 -7.53
CA SER A 58 8.88 14.57 -8.23
C SER A 58 8.55 16.02 -7.89
N THR A 59 8.72 16.42 -6.61
CA THR A 59 8.59 17.83 -6.22
C THR A 59 9.62 18.68 -6.97
N ALA A 60 10.88 18.23 -7.06
CA ALA A 60 11.93 18.91 -7.80
C ALA A 60 11.64 18.98 -9.31
N GLN A 61 11.12 17.91 -9.91
CA GLN A 61 10.71 17.87 -11.31
C GLN A 61 9.58 18.86 -11.59
N THR A 62 8.58 18.94 -10.71
CA THR A 62 7.47 19.91 -10.82
C THR A 62 8.01 21.35 -10.76
N ILE A 63 8.95 21.62 -9.85
CA ILE A 63 9.61 22.92 -9.77
C ILE A 63 10.32 23.26 -11.09
N GLU A 64 11.06 22.32 -11.66
CA GLU A 64 11.79 22.54 -12.91
C GLU A 64 10.86 22.71 -14.12
N GLN A 65 9.78 21.92 -14.20
CA GLN A 65 8.75 22.07 -15.21
C GLN A 65 8.13 23.47 -15.16
N LEU A 66 7.77 23.95 -13.96
CA LEU A 66 7.22 25.30 -13.79
C LEU A 66 8.24 26.37 -14.22
N ARG A 67 9.52 26.22 -13.84
CA ARG A 67 10.59 27.15 -14.26
C ARG A 67 10.78 27.23 -15.77
N SER A 68 10.52 26.13 -16.47
CA SER A 68 10.70 26.04 -17.92
C SER A 68 9.57 26.65 -18.75
N LEU A 69 8.44 27.03 -18.13
CA LEU A 69 7.27 27.54 -18.86
C LEU A 69 7.54 28.91 -19.48
N SER A 70 7.24 29.04 -20.77
CA SER A 70 7.21 30.32 -21.48
C SER A 70 5.92 31.11 -21.19
N ALA A 71 5.85 32.36 -21.64
CA ALA A 71 4.65 33.19 -21.46
C ALA A 71 3.40 32.61 -22.16
N GLU A 72 3.57 31.93 -23.29
CA GLU A 72 2.48 31.26 -24.00
C GLU A 72 2.02 30.00 -23.25
N ASP A 73 2.96 29.23 -22.70
CA ASP A 73 2.66 28.02 -21.91
C ASP A 73 1.90 28.34 -20.62
N LEU A 74 2.17 29.48 -19.98
CA LEU A 74 1.47 29.95 -18.79
C LEU A 74 -0.04 30.06 -19.01
N LEU A 75 -0.44 30.59 -20.18
CA LEU A 75 -1.85 30.74 -20.51
C LEU A 75 -2.50 29.38 -20.79
N ALA A 76 -1.78 28.49 -21.49
CA ALA A 76 -2.24 27.12 -21.73
C ALA A 76 -2.38 26.29 -20.44
N LYS A 77 -1.51 26.53 -19.45
CA LYS A 77 -1.48 25.84 -18.14
C LYS A 77 -2.12 26.64 -17.00
N LYS A 78 -2.93 27.66 -17.31
CA LYS A 78 -3.54 28.55 -16.32
C LYS A 78 -4.21 27.79 -15.18
N GLU A 79 -5.08 26.83 -15.51
CA GLU A 79 -5.86 26.07 -14.52
C GLU A 79 -4.95 25.24 -13.60
N GLU A 80 -3.91 24.61 -14.15
CA GLU A 80 -2.93 23.82 -13.40
C GLU A 80 -2.14 24.70 -12.40
N ILE A 81 -1.70 25.89 -12.82
CA ILE A 81 -0.98 26.83 -11.96
C ILE A 81 -1.89 27.35 -10.84
N GLU A 82 -3.15 27.66 -11.16
CA GLU A 82 -4.11 28.12 -10.17
C GLU A 82 -4.44 27.03 -9.14
N ASN A 83 -4.59 25.77 -9.58
CA ASN A 83 -4.79 24.62 -8.70
C ASN A 83 -3.60 24.44 -7.75
N HIS A 84 -2.37 24.44 -8.26
CA HIS A 84 -1.17 24.33 -7.42
C HIS A 84 -1.02 25.50 -6.43
N PHE A 85 -1.32 26.72 -6.87
CA PHE A 85 -1.24 27.91 -6.01
C PHE A 85 -2.25 27.85 -4.87
N GLN A 86 -3.48 27.42 -5.13
CA GLN A 86 -4.48 27.23 -4.08
C GLN A 86 -4.08 26.11 -3.11
N TRP A 87 -3.53 25.01 -3.64
CA TRP A 87 -3.07 23.87 -2.85
C TRP A 87 -1.92 24.20 -1.90
N LEU A 88 -1.12 25.24 -2.15
CA LEU A 88 -0.11 25.69 -1.19
C LEU A 88 -0.70 26.13 0.15
N SER A 89 -1.82 26.83 0.11
CA SER A 89 -2.39 27.58 1.23
C SER A 89 -3.63 26.95 1.87
N MET A 90 -4.14 25.84 1.30
CA MET A 90 -5.39 25.23 1.75
C MET A 90 -5.19 24.26 2.93
N ASP A 91 -6.23 24.08 3.74
CA ASP A 91 -6.37 22.95 4.67
C ASP A 91 -6.33 21.62 3.89
N GLY A 92 -5.42 20.72 4.29
CA GLY A 92 -5.08 19.51 3.52
C GLY A 92 -4.09 19.73 2.36
N GLY A 93 -3.69 20.98 2.10
CA GLY A 93 -2.66 21.38 1.16
C GLY A 93 -1.23 21.26 1.70
N ILE A 94 -0.24 21.83 0.99
CA ILE A 94 1.20 21.72 1.34
C ILE A 94 1.49 22.20 2.75
N SER A 95 0.93 23.34 3.16
CA SER A 95 1.16 23.90 4.50
C SER A 95 0.63 22.97 5.59
N SER A 96 -0.59 22.46 5.43
CA SER A 96 -1.19 21.48 6.35
C SER A 96 -0.43 20.14 6.37
N GLN A 97 0.06 19.67 5.22
CA GLN A 97 0.90 18.48 5.13
C GLN A 97 2.23 18.65 5.86
N ARG A 98 2.86 19.82 5.71
CA ARG A 98 4.08 20.15 6.45
C ARG A 98 3.85 20.10 7.96
N GLU A 99 2.78 20.74 8.45
CA GLU A 99 2.42 20.74 9.87
C GLU A 99 2.14 19.31 10.38
N LYS A 100 1.48 18.46 9.60
CA LYS A 100 1.25 17.05 9.95
C LYS A 100 2.55 16.26 10.06
N ILE A 101 3.47 16.46 9.12
CA ILE A 101 4.79 15.81 9.13
C ILE A 101 5.59 16.28 10.35
N GLU A 102 5.59 17.59 10.63
CA GLU A 102 6.26 18.18 11.79
C GLU A 102 5.67 17.64 13.09
N SER A 103 4.33 17.64 13.23
CA SER A 103 3.65 17.07 14.38
C SER A 103 3.96 15.58 14.57
N ALA A 104 3.98 14.78 13.49
CA ALA A 104 4.36 13.38 13.57
C ALA A 104 5.82 13.20 14.00
N TRP A 105 6.73 14.03 13.48
CA TRP A 105 8.14 14.00 13.88
C TRP A 105 8.32 14.36 15.36
N ASP A 106 7.68 15.42 15.83
CA ASP A 106 7.75 15.87 17.23
C ASP A 106 7.13 14.83 18.17
N ASN A 107 5.95 14.31 17.82
CA ASN A 107 5.29 13.25 18.57
C ASN A 107 6.16 11.99 18.64
N MET A 108 6.78 11.59 17.53
CA MET A 108 7.69 10.45 17.51
C MET A 108 8.87 10.66 18.46
N ASN A 109 9.54 11.81 18.38
CA ASN A 109 10.69 12.09 19.25
C ASN A 109 10.29 12.11 20.72
N ALA A 110 9.19 12.77 21.07
CA ALA A 110 8.67 12.79 22.44
C ALA A 110 8.37 11.36 22.96
N MET A 111 7.68 10.54 22.15
CA MET A 111 7.39 9.14 22.52
C MET A 111 8.66 8.30 22.69
N LEU A 112 9.67 8.49 21.83
CA LEU A 112 10.93 7.75 21.93
C LEU A 112 11.75 8.19 23.15
N GLU A 113 11.80 9.48 23.45
CA GLU A 113 12.46 10.02 24.64
C GLU A 113 11.80 9.52 25.93
N ASP A 114 10.47 9.52 25.96
CA ASP A 114 9.69 8.97 27.06
C ASP A 114 9.97 7.47 27.23
N ALA A 115 10.03 6.70 26.15
CA ALA A 115 10.31 5.27 26.17
C ALA A 115 11.76 4.94 26.60
N VAL A 116 12.73 5.82 26.31
CA VAL A 116 14.10 5.71 26.85
C VAL A 116 14.09 6.01 28.35
N ARG A 117 13.43 7.11 28.76
CA ARG A 117 13.33 7.54 30.17
C ARG A 117 12.63 6.49 31.04
N SER A 118 11.56 5.87 30.54
CA SER A 118 10.83 4.78 31.20
C SER A 118 11.58 3.45 31.18
N LYS A 119 12.71 3.38 30.45
CA LYS A 119 13.50 2.16 30.20
C LYS A 119 12.70 1.06 29.49
N GLY A 120 11.81 1.41 28.56
CA GLY A 120 11.22 0.46 27.60
C GLY A 120 12.14 0.14 26.42
N ILE A 121 12.99 1.10 26.06
CA ILE A 121 14.06 0.98 25.05
C ILE A 121 15.34 1.66 25.56
N ASN A 122 16.45 1.51 24.83
CA ASN A 122 17.70 2.25 25.04
C ASN A 122 17.96 3.24 23.88
N GLU A 123 18.99 4.08 24.02
CA GLU A 123 19.37 5.08 23.00
C GLU A 123 19.66 4.44 21.63
N LYS A 124 20.37 3.31 21.60
CA LYS A 124 20.64 2.58 20.33
C LYS A 124 19.36 2.15 19.61
N SER A 125 18.35 1.73 20.37
CA SER A 125 17.04 1.37 19.82
C SER A 125 16.27 2.59 19.34
N ARG A 126 16.31 3.71 20.07
CA ARG A 126 15.78 5.01 19.63
C ARG A 126 16.41 5.44 18.30
N ASP A 127 17.74 5.37 18.17
CA ASP A 127 18.44 5.74 16.94
C ASP A 127 18.00 4.90 15.74
N ARG A 128 17.71 3.60 15.95
CA ARG A 128 17.17 2.75 14.89
C ARG A 128 15.75 3.13 14.48
N TRP A 129 14.90 3.55 15.43
CA TRP A 129 13.55 4.06 15.11
C TRP A 129 13.62 5.36 14.31
N ILE A 130 14.50 6.29 14.72
CA ILE A 130 14.74 7.54 13.97
C ILE A 130 15.28 7.21 12.57
N LYS A 131 16.24 6.28 12.44
CA LYS A 131 16.77 5.85 11.15
C LYS A 131 15.69 5.21 10.27
N ARG A 132 14.77 4.44 10.84
CA ARG A 132 13.62 3.87 10.12
C ARG A 132 12.69 4.97 9.60
N PHE A 133 12.38 5.96 10.43
CA PHE A 133 11.58 7.11 10.00
C PHE A 133 12.28 7.88 8.87
N LYS A 134 13.60 8.03 8.93
CA LYS A 134 14.40 8.68 7.89
C LYS A 134 14.71 7.80 6.68
N ASN A 135 14.14 6.59 6.58
CA ASN A 135 14.36 5.74 5.42
C ASN A 135 13.76 6.40 4.16
N LYS A 136 14.58 6.56 3.13
CA LYS A 136 14.21 7.22 1.88
C LYS A 136 13.37 6.36 0.95
N ASP A 137 13.22 5.07 1.27
CA ASP A 137 12.42 4.12 0.49
C ASP A 137 10.92 4.18 0.84
N HIS A 138 10.54 4.98 1.85
CA HIS A 138 9.17 5.06 2.33
C HIS A 138 8.69 6.52 2.31
N GLY A 139 7.45 6.72 1.84
CA GLY A 139 6.83 8.04 1.77
C GLY A 139 6.36 8.57 3.13
N ALA A 140 6.03 9.86 3.16
CA ALA A 140 5.66 10.55 4.40
C ALA A 140 4.43 9.96 5.12
N SER A 141 3.37 9.59 4.40
CA SER A 141 2.14 9.12 5.05
C SER A 141 2.31 7.78 5.73
N VAL A 142 3.01 6.82 5.11
CA VAL A 142 3.33 5.53 5.75
C VAL A 142 4.10 5.75 7.06
N LYS A 143 4.99 6.74 7.09
CA LYS A 143 5.73 7.10 8.31
C LYS A 143 4.81 7.76 9.35
N ILE A 144 3.93 8.67 8.94
CA ILE A 144 2.94 9.31 9.82
C ILE A 144 1.98 8.26 10.40
N GLU A 145 1.44 7.37 9.57
CA GLU A 145 0.56 6.27 9.97
C GLU A 145 1.26 5.34 10.96
N PHE A 146 2.50 4.95 10.67
CA PHE A 146 3.31 4.17 11.59
C PHE A 146 3.48 4.88 12.95
N VAL A 147 3.81 6.18 12.94
CA VAL A 147 3.99 6.97 14.17
C VAL A 147 2.69 7.08 14.97
N ASN A 148 1.56 7.27 14.31
CA ASN A 148 0.28 7.53 14.98
C ASN A 148 -0.42 6.25 15.43
N LEU A 149 -0.25 5.13 14.72
CA LEU A 149 -1.02 3.90 14.94
C LEU A 149 -0.18 2.75 15.50
N GLU A 150 1.02 2.51 14.95
CA GLU A 150 1.81 1.32 15.28
C GLU A 150 2.82 1.57 16.40
N LEU A 151 3.62 2.64 16.28
CA LEU A 151 4.70 2.95 17.21
C LEU A 151 4.24 3.08 18.67
N PRO A 152 3.12 3.77 19.00
CA PRO A 152 2.70 3.95 20.39
C PRO A 152 2.38 2.60 21.04
N VAL A 153 1.71 1.72 20.29
CA VAL A 153 1.37 0.36 20.73
C VAL A 153 2.64 -0.46 20.97
N LEU A 154 3.62 -0.37 20.07
CA LEU A 154 4.89 -1.08 20.21
C LEU A 154 5.70 -0.60 21.43
N LEU A 155 5.76 0.70 21.67
CA LEU A 155 6.48 1.28 22.82
C LEU A 155 5.83 0.90 24.15
N ILE A 156 4.50 1.02 24.27
CA ILE A 156 3.76 0.58 25.47
C ILE A 156 4.01 -0.90 25.77
N LYS A 157 4.01 -1.74 24.73
CA LYS A 157 4.30 -3.17 24.89
C LYS A 157 5.76 -3.41 25.28
N ALA A 158 6.72 -2.66 24.73
CA ALA A 158 8.13 -2.77 25.09
C ALA A 158 8.37 -2.41 26.57
N GLU A 159 7.73 -1.36 27.07
CA GLU A 159 7.76 -0.97 28.50
C GLU A 159 7.20 -2.06 29.42
N LYS A 160 6.07 -2.66 29.04
CA LYS A 160 5.48 -3.79 29.77
C LYS A 160 6.43 -4.98 29.83
N LEU A 161 7.11 -5.29 28.72
CA LEU A 161 8.10 -6.37 28.68
C LEU A 161 9.34 -6.05 29.53
N ALA A 162 9.81 -4.81 29.53
CA ALA A 162 10.92 -4.37 30.38
C ALA A 162 10.57 -4.43 31.88
N THR A 163 9.34 -4.07 32.24
CA THR A 163 8.82 -4.23 33.60
C THR A 163 8.75 -5.71 33.97
N LYS A 164 8.20 -6.55 33.08
CA LYS A 164 8.09 -7.98 33.32
C LYS A 164 9.45 -8.65 33.50
N ARG A 165 10.45 -8.24 32.72
CA ARG A 165 11.85 -8.65 32.91
C ARG A 165 12.33 -8.36 34.33
N LYS A 166 12.12 -7.14 34.84
CA LYS A 166 12.54 -6.76 36.20
C LYS A 166 11.83 -7.59 37.27
N GLU A 167 10.57 -7.94 37.07
CA GLU A 167 9.84 -8.85 37.97
C GLU A 167 10.45 -10.25 37.98
N ILE A 168 10.72 -10.81 36.80
CA ILE A 168 11.29 -12.16 36.65
C ILE A 168 12.67 -12.23 37.30
N LEU A 169 13.52 -11.22 37.11
CA LEU A 169 14.84 -11.14 37.75
C LEU A 169 14.78 -11.13 39.29
N LYS A 170 13.64 -10.75 39.88
CA LYS A 170 13.41 -10.75 41.34
C LYS A 170 12.80 -12.07 41.86
N MET A 171 12.33 -12.96 40.98
CA MET A 171 11.78 -14.26 41.38
C MET A 171 12.87 -15.10 42.04
N LYS A 172 12.53 -15.83 43.12
CA LYS A 172 13.51 -16.67 43.83
C LYS A 172 14.02 -17.81 42.95
N GLU A 173 13.15 -18.29 42.07
CA GLU A 173 13.35 -19.39 41.13
C GLU A 173 14.20 -18.99 39.92
N PHE A 174 14.36 -17.70 39.64
CA PHE A 174 15.23 -17.24 38.54
C PHE A 174 16.68 -17.68 38.73
N LYS A 175 17.14 -17.87 39.97
CA LYS A 175 18.49 -18.35 40.30
C LYS A 175 18.82 -19.72 39.70
N ASP A 176 17.81 -20.51 39.39
CA ASP A 176 17.96 -21.86 38.85
C ASP A 176 17.89 -21.89 37.30
N VAL A 177 17.58 -20.75 36.67
CA VAL A 177 17.59 -20.58 35.21
C VAL A 177 19.03 -20.42 34.73
N ASN A 178 19.40 -21.19 33.72
CA ASN A 178 20.75 -21.20 33.15
C ASN A 178 20.73 -21.24 31.62
N SER A 179 21.90 -21.08 31.00
CA SER A 179 22.04 -20.99 29.54
C SER A 179 21.67 -22.29 28.80
N ASN A 180 21.63 -23.45 29.47
CA ASN A 180 21.16 -24.68 28.84
C ASN A 180 19.64 -24.68 28.66
N MET A 181 18.92 -24.02 29.58
CA MET A 181 17.47 -23.83 29.46
C MET A 181 17.13 -22.72 28.47
N VAL A 182 17.85 -21.59 28.56
CA VAL A 182 17.63 -20.42 27.70
C VAL A 182 18.98 -19.95 27.13
N PRO A 183 19.33 -20.30 25.89
CA PRO A 183 20.62 -19.92 25.29
C PRO A 183 20.90 -18.41 25.29
N ASP A 184 19.86 -17.59 25.09
CA ASP A 184 19.95 -16.13 25.07
C ASP A 184 19.83 -15.48 26.48
N LEU A 185 19.99 -16.24 27.57
CA LEU A 185 19.84 -15.73 28.95
C LEU A 185 20.74 -14.53 29.24
N ALA A 186 21.96 -14.48 28.68
CA ALA A 186 22.87 -13.35 28.87
C ALA A 186 22.27 -12.02 28.37
N LYS A 187 21.53 -12.05 27.25
CA LYS A 187 20.82 -10.88 26.73
C LYS A 187 19.67 -10.47 27.64
N PHE A 188 19.01 -11.44 28.28
CA PHE A 188 17.96 -11.14 29.27
C PHE A 188 18.53 -10.52 30.55
N VAL A 189 19.68 -10.98 31.04
CA VAL A 189 20.30 -10.46 32.26
C VAL A 189 20.88 -9.06 32.06
N SER A 190 21.46 -8.76 30.89
CA SER A 190 21.94 -7.42 30.55
C SER A 190 20.77 -6.46 30.23
N GLU A 191 20.62 -5.36 30.99
CA GLU A 191 19.57 -4.36 30.71
C GLU A 191 19.76 -3.73 29.33
N ASP A 192 20.99 -3.30 28.99
CA ASP A 192 21.27 -2.68 27.69
C ASP A 192 21.01 -3.65 26.53
N ALA A 193 21.52 -4.88 26.61
CA ALA A 193 21.32 -5.87 25.54
C ALA A 193 19.85 -6.27 25.36
N PHE A 194 19.10 -6.37 26.46
CA PHE A 194 17.66 -6.65 26.39
C PHE A 194 16.89 -5.51 25.74
N LEU A 195 17.15 -4.27 26.16
CA LEU A 195 16.44 -3.08 25.65
C LEU A 195 16.76 -2.80 24.18
N ASP A 196 17.89 -3.30 23.68
CA ASP A 196 18.29 -3.22 22.27
C ASP A 196 17.58 -4.24 21.35
N LEU A 197 16.95 -5.28 21.89
CA LEU A 197 16.31 -6.31 21.07
C LEU A 197 15.09 -5.78 20.26
N HIS A 198 14.83 -6.41 19.11
CA HIS A 198 13.59 -6.21 18.37
C HIS A 198 12.37 -6.65 19.20
N TYR A 199 11.23 -5.97 19.06
CA TYR A 199 10.04 -6.20 19.91
C TYR A 199 9.61 -7.67 19.99
N LEU A 200 9.49 -8.36 18.86
CA LEU A 200 9.07 -9.79 18.85
C LEU A 200 10.10 -10.70 19.53
N ASP A 201 11.39 -10.36 19.45
CA ASP A 201 12.45 -11.14 20.09
C ASP A 201 12.48 -10.87 21.60
N LYS A 202 12.20 -9.63 22.04
CA LYS A 202 11.97 -9.29 23.45
C LYS A 202 10.82 -10.09 24.03
N GLU A 203 9.66 -10.09 23.36
CA GLU A 203 8.48 -10.82 23.81
C GLU A 203 8.81 -12.31 23.95
N ASN A 204 9.35 -12.94 22.90
CA ASN A 204 9.70 -14.34 22.93
C ASN A 204 10.69 -14.68 24.05
N LEU A 205 11.72 -13.85 24.27
CA LEU A 205 12.72 -14.06 25.32
C LEU A 205 12.13 -13.92 26.72
N VAL A 206 11.32 -12.89 26.99
CA VAL A 206 10.64 -12.72 28.28
C VAL A 206 9.78 -13.93 28.62
N LEU A 207 8.95 -14.38 27.67
CA LEU A 207 8.04 -15.50 27.88
C LEU A 207 8.80 -16.83 28.10
N THR A 208 9.90 -17.02 27.38
CA THR A 208 10.76 -18.21 27.51
C THR A 208 11.44 -18.26 28.89
N VAL A 209 11.97 -17.13 29.37
CA VAL A 209 12.63 -17.03 30.68
C VAL A 209 11.62 -17.15 31.82
N ASP A 210 10.43 -16.53 31.70
CA ASP A 210 9.32 -16.66 32.67
C ASP A 210 8.92 -18.13 32.86
N ALA A 211 8.77 -18.85 31.74
CA ALA A 211 8.49 -20.29 31.75
C ALA A 211 9.64 -21.11 32.36
N ALA A 212 10.90 -20.76 32.03
CA ALA A 212 12.08 -21.44 32.58
C ALA A 212 12.14 -21.28 34.10
N ALA A 213 11.91 -20.07 34.62
CA ALA A 213 11.90 -19.79 36.05
C ALA A 213 10.85 -20.62 36.79
N THR A 214 9.67 -20.80 36.19
CA THR A 214 8.60 -21.62 36.79
C THR A 214 8.95 -23.11 36.78
N ALA A 215 9.61 -23.59 35.72
CA ALA A 215 9.91 -25.01 35.55
C ALA A 215 11.22 -25.48 36.21
N ALA A 216 12.20 -24.60 36.41
CA ALA A 216 13.58 -24.97 36.77
C ALA A 216 13.69 -25.87 38.01
N LYS A 217 12.89 -25.62 39.06
CA LYS A 217 12.87 -26.46 40.28
C LYS A 217 11.90 -27.63 40.22
N LYS A 218 10.75 -27.44 39.57
CA LYS A 218 9.61 -28.37 39.68
C LYS A 218 9.66 -29.47 38.62
N MET A 219 10.13 -29.14 37.41
CA MET A 219 10.01 -29.99 36.23
C MET A 219 11.04 -29.68 35.13
N PRO A 220 12.35 -29.62 35.45
CA PRO A 220 13.39 -29.25 34.48
C PRO A 220 13.50 -30.23 33.30
N ALA A 221 13.21 -31.51 33.52
CA ALA A 221 13.21 -32.52 32.47
C ALA A 221 12.07 -32.30 31.46
N LEU A 222 10.86 -31.98 31.93
CA LEU A 222 9.71 -31.68 31.06
C LEU A 222 9.94 -30.38 30.27
N TYR A 223 10.54 -29.36 30.89
CA TYR A 223 10.93 -28.14 30.20
C TYR A 223 11.89 -28.43 29.03
N SER A 224 12.94 -29.20 29.31
CA SER A 224 13.94 -29.57 28.29
C SER A 224 13.31 -30.41 27.17
N LYS A 225 12.42 -31.35 27.51
CA LYS A 225 11.67 -32.15 26.54
C LYS A 225 10.76 -31.28 25.67
N ALA A 226 9.99 -30.38 26.27
CA ALA A 226 9.11 -29.45 25.56
C ALA A 226 9.91 -28.57 24.59
N LYS A 227 11.00 -27.96 25.08
CA LYS A 227 11.87 -27.13 24.25
C LYS A 227 12.46 -27.92 23.09
N GLY A 228 12.96 -29.14 23.33
CA GLY A 228 13.49 -29.99 22.25
C GLY A 228 12.45 -30.45 21.23
N ILE A 229 11.17 -30.57 21.62
CA ILE A 229 10.07 -30.81 20.66
C ILE A 229 9.83 -29.56 19.81
N LEU A 230 9.75 -28.38 20.43
CA LEU A 230 9.50 -27.12 19.71
C LEU A 230 10.68 -26.71 18.82
N ASP A 231 11.92 -26.88 19.27
CA ASP A 231 13.13 -26.61 18.47
C ASP A 231 13.13 -27.50 17.21
N ARG A 232 12.82 -28.79 17.33
CA ARG A 232 12.66 -29.67 16.16
C ARG A 232 11.56 -29.21 15.21
N ALA A 233 10.44 -28.70 15.73
CA ALA A 233 9.37 -28.16 14.90
C ALA A 233 9.78 -26.87 14.16
N ILE A 234 10.72 -26.10 14.70
CA ILE A 234 11.35 -24.97 14.00
C ILE A 234 12.26 -25.50 12.89
N ASP A 235 13.11 -26.49 13.19
CA ASP A 235 14.07 -27.06 12.24
C ASP A 235 13.37 -27.70 11.03
N THR A 236 12.20 -28.32 11.24
CA THR A 236 11.38 -28.86 10.16
C THR A 236 10.51 -27.81 9.46
N GLY A 237 10.60 -26.54 9.86
CA GLY A 237 9.84 -25.43 9.27
C GLY A 237 8.34 -25.45 9.60
N ALA A 238 7.90 -26.21 10.59
CA ALA A 238 6.49 -26.27 11.00
C ALA A 238 6.05 -25.00 11.77
N MET A 239 6.97 -24.35 12.49
CA MET A 239 6.68 -23.13 13.24
C MET A 239 7.80 -22.10 13.21
N SER A 240 7.46 -20.83 13.47
CA SER A 240 8.42 -19.75 13.62
C SER A 240 9.08 -19.79 15.00
N LYS A 241 10.39 -19.51 15.06
CA LYS A 241 11.15 -19.38 16.31
C LYS A 241 10.57 -18.36 17.29
N ARG A 242 9.85 -17.36 16.76
CA ARG A 242 9.21 -16.28 17.53
C ARG A 242 8.00 -16.75 18.34
N LYS A 243 7.49 -17.97 18.10
CA LYS A 243 6.32 -18.54 18.79
C LYS A 243 6.68 -19.50 19.93
N VAL A 244 7.95 -19.82 20.13
CA VAL A 244 8.41 -20.76 21.17
C VAL A 244 8.04 -20.26 22.56
N GLY A 245 8.31 -19.00 22.88
CA GLY A 245 8.05 -18.42 24.19
C GLY A 245 6.58 -18.48 24.59
N LYS A 246 5.66 -18.26 23.63
CA LYS A 246 4.21 -18.37 23.88
C LYS A 246 3.80 -19.81 24.23
N TRP A 247 4.36 -20.80 23.54
CA TRP A 247 4.13 -22.21 23.85
C TRP A 247 4.71 -22.61 25.21
N MET A 248 5.96 -22.23 25.48
CA MET A 248 6.61 -22.52 26.76
C MET A 248 5.86 -21.87 27.93
N GLN A 249 5.45 -20.61 27.80
CA GLN A 249 4.65 -19.96 28.83
C GLN A 249 3.30 -20.64 29.02
N SER A 250 2.59 -20.97 27.93
CA SER A 250 1.33 -21.72 28.03
C SER A 250 1.55 -22.98 28.85
N LEU A 251 2.48 -23.86 28.45
CA LEU A 251 2.71 -25.16 29.10
C LEU A 251 3.02 -25.05 30.60
N PHE A 252 3.90 -24.14 30.99
CA PHE A 252 4.49 -24.14 32.34
C PHE A 252 3.92 -23.09 33.30
N LYS A 253 3.17 -22.10 32.81
CA LYS A 253 2.60 -21.04 33.66
C LYS A 253 1.14 -21.26 34.03
N THR A 254 0.39 -21.98 33.21
CA THR A 254 -0.91 -22.51 33.63
C THR A 254 -0.67 -23.51 34.77
N GLU A 255 -1.55 -23.57 35.77
CA GLU A 255 -1.45 -24.51 36.91
C GLU A 255 -1.67 -25.97 36.47
N ARG A 256 -0.80 -26.46 35.57
CA ARG A 256 -0.79 -27.82 35.07
C ARG A 256 0.13 -28.68 35.91
N THR A 257 -0.33 -29.88 36.19
CA THR A 257 0.46 -30.95 36.77
C THR A 257 1.50 -31.48 35.78
N PRO A 258 2.60 -32.09 36.27
CA PRO A 258 3.57 -32.75 35.40
C PRO A 258 2.95 -33.78 34.45
N ALA A 259 1.91 -34.49 34.90
CA ALA A 259 1.20 -35.49 34.10
C ALA A 259 0.41 -34.86 32.95
N GLU A 260 -0.28 -33.74 33.19
CA GLU A 260 -0.99 -33.00 32.14
C GLU A 260 -0.02 -32.43 31.10
N ILE A 261 1.11 -31.87 31.55
CA ILE A 261 2.14 -31.37 30.63
C ILE A 261 2.69 -32.52 29.78
N GLN A 262 3.00 -33.67 30.39
CA GLN A 262 3.45 -34.84 29.65
C GLN A 262 2.42 -35.30 28.62
N ALA A 263 1.14 -35.36 28.98
CA ALA A 263 0.06 -35.74 28.08
C ALA A 263 -0.05 -34.78 26.89
N ILE A 264 0.06 -33.46 27.12
CA ILE A 264 0.09 -32.46 26.04
C ILE A 264 1.31 -32.67 25.13
N LEU A 265 2.50 -32.92 25.70
CA LEU A 265 3.72 -33.13 24.91
C LEU A 265 3.67 -34.40 24.04
N GLU A 266 2.98 -35.44 24.50
CA GLU A 266 2.92 -36.75 23.83
C GLU A 266 1.72 -36.91 22.89
N GLY A 267 0.64 -36.16 23.14
CA GLY A 267 -0.58 -36.13 22.32
C GLY A 267 -0.74 -34.80 21.58
N GLU A 268 -1.41 -33.83 22.22
CA GLU A 268 -1.89 -32.60 21.56
C GLU A 268 -0.81 -31.83 20.79
N LEU A 269 0.36 -31.59 21.40
CA LEU A 269 1.43 -30.84 20.75
C LEU A 269 1.99 -31.58 19.53
N LYS A 270 2.06 -32.91 19.60
CA LYS A 270 2.47 -33.74 18.47
C LYS A 270 1.47 -33.64 17.32
N ASP A 271 0.16 -33.65 17.62
CA ASP A 271 -0.90 -33.51 16.62
C ASP A 271 -0.91 -32.10 16.00
N TYR A 272 -0.67 -31.07 16.80
CA TYR A 272 -0.51 -29.70 16.30
C TYR A 272 0.69 -29.57 15.38
N ILE A 273 1.86 -30.10 15.77
CA ILE A 273 3.06 -30.08 14.91
C ILE A 273 2.81 -30.85 13.61
N GLY A 274 2.11 -32.00 13.67
CA GLY A 274 1.70 -32.74 12.48
C GLY A 274 0.83 -31.91 11.54
N SER A 275 -0.16 -31.19 12.09
CA SER A 275 -1.04 -30.29 11.33
C SER A 275 -0.27 -29.12 10.72
N TRP A 276 0.63 -28.49 11.48
CA TRP A 276 1.47 -27.40 10.98
C TRP A 276 2.42 -27.85 9.89
N THR A 277 2.99 -29.06 10.03
CA THR A 277 3.88 -29.65 9.02
C THR A 277 3.11 -29.95 7.73
N LYS A 278 1.90 -30.50 7.83
CA LYS A 278 1.03 -30.74 6.66
C LYS A 278 0.70 -29.43 5.95
N LEU A 279 0.33 -28.40 6.71
CA LEU A 279 0.00 -27.10 6.16
C LEU A 279 1.21 -26.42 5.51
N ARG A 280 2.40 -26.56 6.13
CA ARG A 280 3.66 -26.11 5.54
C ARG A 280 3.97 -26.83 4.22
N TYR A 281 3.78 -28.14 4.18
CA TYR A 281 3.97 -28.91 2.94
C TYR A 281 3.03 -28.46 1.82
N GLN A 282 1.76 -28.15 2.15
CA GLN A 282 0.81 -27.60 1.18
C GLN A 282 1.26 -26.24 0.66
N TYR A 283 1.70 -25.35 1.55
CA TYR A 283 2.31 -24.07 1.17
C TYR A 283 3.50 -24.28 0.22
N ASP A 284 4.48 -25.11 0.58
CA ASP A 284 5.67 -25.36 -0.26
C ASP A 284 5.32 -26.01 -1.62
N ARG A 285 4.21 -26.77 -1.68
CA ARG A 285 3.71 -27.32 -2.95
C ARG A 285 3.13 -26.23 -3.83
N ILE A 286 2.34 -25.33 -3.26
CA ILE A 286 1.72 -24.21 -4.00
C ILE A 286 2.81 -23.23 -4.45
N GLU A 287 3.80 -22.93 -3.62
CA GLU A 287 4.96 -22.11 -4.00
C GLU A 287 5.69 -22.69 -5.22
N ARG A 288 5.93 -24.01 -5.24
CA ARG A 288 6.52 -24.69 -6.40
C ARG A 288 5.63 -24.60 -7.64
N GLN A 289 4.31 -24.67 -7.47
CA GLN A 289 3.37 -24.47 -8.58
C GLN A 289 3.47 -23.04 -9.11
N MET A 290 3.45 -22.04 -8.24
CA MET A 290 3.63 -20.62 -8.58
C MET A 290 4.96 -20.33 -9.27
N ASP A 291 6.05 -20.98 -8.85
CA ASP A 291 7.36 -20.86 -9.51
C ASP A 291 7.33 -21.41 -10.96
N SER A 292 6.55 -22.47 -11.20
CA SER A 292 6.48 -23.14 -12.52
C SER A 292 5.41 -22.59 -13.46
N GLN A 293 4.30 -22.10 -12.92
CA GLN A 293 3.11 -21.69 -13.68
C GLN A 293 2.88 -20.17 -13.63
N GLY A 294 3.61 -19.46 -12.78
CA GLY A 294 3.35 -18.06 -12.47
C GLY A 294 2.39 -17.91 -11.29
N VAL A 295 2.45 -16.74 -10.65
CA VAL A 295 1.48 -16.39 -9.60
C VAL A 295 0.17 -15.96 -10.26
N PRO A 296 -1.00 -16.31 -9.70
CA PRO A 296 -2.28 -15.80 -10.18
C PRO A 296 -2.40 -14.29 -9.98
N GLN A 297 -2.97 -13.59 -10.96
CA GLN A 297 -3.19 -12.15 -10.87
C GLN A 297 -4.09 -11.81 -9.68
N GLY A 298 -3.69 -10.80 -8.90
CA GLY A 298 -4.43 -10.43 -7.70
C GLY A 298 -4.23 -11.38 -6.52
N PHE A 299 -3.18 -12.20 -6.50
CA PHE A 299 -2.81 -13.01 -5.34
C PHE A 299 -1.52 -12.51 -4.66
N ASN A 300 -1.48 -12.50 -3.31
CA ASN A 300 -0.30 -12.10 -2.52
C ASN A 300 0.59 -13.31 -2.30
N ARG A 301 1.75 -13.36 -2.94
CA ARG A 301 2.73 -14.37 -2.60
C ARG A 301 3.45 -14.01 -1.30
N LEU A 302 3.26 -14.81 -0.24
CA LEU A 302 3.95 -14.61 1.04
C LEU A 302 5.27 -15.36 1.03
N SER A 303 6.35 -14.71 1.47
CA SER A 303 7.62 -15.40 1.76
C SER A 303 7.43 -16.47 2.85
N PRO A 304 8.27 -17.52 2.89
CA PRO A 304 8.16 -18.58 3.89
C PRO A 304 8.16 -18.07 5.33
N GLN A 305 8.98 -17.06 5.65
CA GLN A 305 9.02 -16.51 7.00
C GLN A 305 7.74 -15.75 7.37
N LYS A 306 7.20 -14.95 6.45
CA LYS A 306 5.91 -14.25 6.66
C LYS A 306 4.79 -15.26 6.90
N PHE A 307 4.74 -16.33 6.10
CA PHE A 307 3.79 -17.42 6.30
C PHE A 307 3.93 -18.09 7.69
N LEU A 308 5.15 -18.37 8.14
CA LEU A 308 5.38 -18.94 9.47
C LEU A 308 5.10 -17.96 10.62
N ASP A 309 5.10 -16.66 10.38
CA ASP A 309 4.74 -15.68 11.40
C ASP A 309 3.21 -15.56 11.57
N LEU A 310 2.42 -15.90 10.53
CA LEU A 310 0.95 -15.96 10.62
C LEU A 310 0.47 -16.98 11.66
N ASP A 311 -0.68 -16.69 12.28
CA ASP A 311 -1.39 -17.63 13.15
C ASP A 311 -2.00 -18.78 12.36
N TYR A 312 -2.32 -19.90 13.03
CA TYR A 312 -2.69 -21.14 12.36
C TYR A 312 -3.85 -20.95 11.36
N PHE A 313 -4.95 -20.32 11.78
CA PHE A 313 -6.10 -20.09 10.92
C PHE A 313 -5.82 -19.14 9.75
N GLN A 314 -4.88 -18.20 9.91
CA GLN A 314 -4.43 -17.33 8.81
C GLN A 314 -3.59 -18.11 7.80
N ARG A 315 -2.74 -19.04 8.27
CA ARG A 315 -1.98 -19.92 7.37
C ARG A 315 -2.92 -20.84 6.59
N GLU A 316 -3.94 -21.37 7.25
CA GLU A 316 -4.92 -22.27 6.65
C GLU A 316 -5.73 -21.55 5.57
N SER A 317 -6.30 -20.39 5.89
CA SER A 317 -7.04 -19.59 4.90
C SER A 317 -6.15 -19.10 3.75
N TYR A 318 -4.88 -18.78 4.03
CA TYR A 318 -3.90 -18.44 3.00
C TYR A 318 -3.68 -19.59 2.01
N VAL A 319 -3.38 -20.80 2.51
CA VAL A 319 -3.15 -21.98 1.67
C VAL A 319 -4.39 -22.36 0.87
N GLU A 320 -5.56 -22.28 1.50
CA GLU A 320 -6.84 -22.54 0.84
C GLU A 320 -7.06 -21.58 -0.34
N GLU A 321 -6.94 -20.28 -0.10
CA GLU A 321 -7.12 -19.26 -1.14
C GLU A 321 -6.04 -19.36 -2.23
N ALA A 322 -4.80 -19.65 -1.86
CA ALA A 322 -3.70 -19.86 -2.80
C ALA A 322 -4.00 -21.04 -3.74
N GLN A 323 -4.42 -22.17 -3.18
CA GLN A 323 -4.75 -23.37 -3.96
C GLN A 323 -5.92 -23.15 -4.90
N ARG A 324 -6.94 -22.41 -4.45
CA ARG A 324 -8.12 -22.06 -5.26
C ARG A 324 -7.77 -21.06 -6.36
N SER A 325 -6.95 -20.06 -6.06
CA SER A 325 -6.47 -19.06 -7.02
C SER A 325 -5.67 -19.71 -8.16
N MET A 326 -4.86 -20.73 -7.86
CA MET A 326 -4.13 -21.49 -8.89
C MET A 326 -5.04 -22.27 -9.86
N ASN A 327 -6.30 -22.54 -9.48
CA ASN A 327 -7.25 -23.28 -10.34
C ASN A 327 -7.95 -22.38 -11.36
N ILE A 328 -7.96 -21.06 -11.15
CA ILE A 328 -8.36 -20.11 -12.19
C ILE A 328 -7.22 -20.08 -13.18
N GLY A 329 -7.34 -20.89 -14.23
CA GLY A 329 -6.29 -21.08 -15.20
C GLY A 329 -5.76 -19.75 -15.73
N LEU A 330 -4.48 -19.74 -16.10
CA LEU A 330 -3.74 -18.65 -16.75
C LEU A 330 -4.37 -18.13 -18.07
N ASN A 331 -5.55 -18.64 -18.44
CA ASN A 331 -6.29 -18.33 -19.67
C ASN A 331 -7.21 -17.10 -19.54
N GLY A 332 -7.23 -16.42 -18.38
CA GLY A 332 -8.02 -15.23 -18.13
C GLY A 332 -9.48 -15.50 -17.75
N PRO A 333 -10.31 -14.44 -17.60
CA PRO A 333 -11.73 -14.58 -17.28
C PRO A 333 -12.48 -15.42 -18.30
N SER A 334 -13.34 -16.32 -17.82
CA SER A 334 -14.42 -16.81 -18.68
C SER A 334 -15.50 -15.73 -18.82
N ASP A 335 -16.40 -15.90 -19.80
CA ASP A 335 -17.55 -15.01 -19.99
C ASP A 335 -18.57 -15.06 -18.85
N LYS A 336 -18.39 -15.96 -17.86
CA LYS A 336 -19.28 -16.04 -16.71
C LYS A 336 -19.15 -14.79 -15.83
N PRO A 337 -20.25 -14.09 -15.51
CA PRO A 337 -20.22 -12.92 -14.64
C PRO A 337 -19.57 -13.16 -13.26
N ILE A 338 -19.67 -14.38 -12.73
CA ILE A 338 -19.07 -14.72 -11.44
C ILE A 338 -17.54 -14.76 -11.49
N ASP A 339 -16.92 -15.20 -12.59
CA ASP A 339 -15.45 -15.25 -12.69
C ASP A 339 -14.86 -13.84 -12.65
N GLN A 340 -15.56 -12.88 -13.26
CA GLN A 340 -15.24 -11.46 -13.19
C GLN A 340 -15.34 -10.92 -11.76
N MET A 341 -16.43 -11.21 -11.05
CA MET A 341 -16.58 -10.79 -9.65
C MET A 341 -15.51 -11.40 -8.75
N LYS A 342 -15.15 -12.68 -8.94
CA LYS A 342 -14.09 -13.36 -8.18
C LYS A 342 -12.73 -12.66 -8.34
N MET A 343 -12.41 -12.14 -9.53
CA MET A 343 -11.19 -11.36 -9.75
C MET A 343 -11.23 -10.00 -9.06
N GLU A 344 -12.36 -9.28 -9.16
CA GLU A 344 -12.53 -8.02 -8.44
C GLU A 344 -12.40 -8.23 -6.92
N ILE A 345 -12.99 -9.29 -6.37
CA ILE A 345 -12.87 -9.65 -4.95
C ILE A 345 -11.39 -9.83 -4.57
N ARG A 346 -10.64 -10.64 -5.32
CA ARG A 346 -9.21 -10.87 -5.04
C ARG A 346 -8.40 -9.58 -5.11
N HIS A 347 -8.59 -8.76 -6.13
CA HIS A 347 -7.95 -7.45 -6.21
C HIS A 347 -8.21 -6.61 -4.95
N ASN A 348 -9.47 -6.53 -4.51
CA ASN A 348 -9.82 -5.78 -3.30
C ASN A 348 -9.22 -6.39 -2.02
N LEU A 349 -9.14 -7.72 -1.91
CA LEU A 349 -8.43 -8.39 -0.80
C LEU A 349 -6.93 -8.04 -0.79
N GLN A 350 -6.30 -7.90 -1.96
CA GLN A 350 -4.88 -7.53 -2.06
C GLN A 350 -4.61 -6.09 -1.70
N THR A 351 -5.46 -5.17 -2.18
CA THR A 351 -5.34 -3.75 -1.86
C THR A 351 -5.92 -3.42 -0.49
N LYS A 352 -6.26 -4.44 0.32
CA LYS A 352 -6.87 -4.32 1.66
C LYS A 352 -8.16 -3.51 1.71
N ASP A 353 -8.90 -3.44 0.60
CA ASP A 353 -10.23 -2.85 0.55
C ASP A 353 -11.26 -3.86 1.06
N TRP A 354 -11.18 -4.14 2.37
CA TRP A 354 -11.95 -5.19 3.05
C TRP A 354 -13.46 -4.99 2.95
N GLU A 355 -13.90 -3.73 2.90
CA GLU A 355 -15.31 -3.37 2.79
C GLU A 355 -15.85 -3.75 1.42
N GLU A 356 -15.15 -3.37 0.35
CA GLU A 356 -15.55 -3.69 -1.01
C GLU A 356 -15.45 -5.19 -1.31
N ALA A 357 -14.40 -5.85 -0.83
CA ALA A 357 -14.28 -7.29 -0.95
C ALA A 357 -15.49 -8.00 -0.30
N GLY A 358 -15.88 -7.59 0.91
CA GLY A 358 -17.06 -8.13 1.58
C GLY A 358 -18.37 -7.86 0.82
N ARG A 359 -18.53 -6.65 0.27
CA ARG A 359 -19.70 -6.27 -0.53
C ARG A 359 -19.81 -7.12 -1.80
N LEU A 360 -18.70 -7.30 -2.52
CA LEU A 360 -18.63 -8.09 -3.75
C LEU A 360 -18.85 -9.59 -3.48
N ILE A 361 -18.30 -10.14 -2.40
CA ILE A 361 -18.59 -11.53 -1.97
C ILE A 361 -20.10 -11.72 -1.76
N GLY A 362 -20.76 -10.76 -1.10
CA GLY A 362 -22.21 -10.79 -0.90
C GLY A 362 -23.01 -10.77 -2.21
N GLN A 363 -22.56 -10.00 -3.21
CA GLN A 363 -23.18 -9.98 -4.54
C GLN A 363 -22.94 -11.27 -5.32
N ALA A 364 -21.69 -11.76 -5.33
CA ALA A 364 -21.30 -12.97 -6.05
C ALA A 364 -22.02 -14.21 -5.51
N ARG A 365 -22.31 -14.27 -4.20
CA ARG A 365 -23.12 -15.34 -3.60
C ARG A 365 -24.50 -15.49 -4.24
N GLY A 366 -25.10 -14.43 -4.76
CA GLY A 366 -26.42 -14.48 -5.41
C GLY A 366 -26.44 -15.23 -6.75
N ILE A 367 -25.28 -15.48 -7.34
CA ILE A 367 -25.13 -16.12 -8.67
C ILE A 367 -24.14 -17.31 -8.65
N ALA A 368 -23.71 -17.75 -7.46
CA ALA A 368 -22.68 -18.78 -7.31
C ALA A 368 -23.25 -20.19 -7.33
N GLU A 369 -22.59 -21.08 -8.07
CA GLU A 369 -22.97 -22.50 -8.20
C GLU A 369 -21.74 -23.42 -8.11
N GLY A 370 -21.92 -24.62 -7.57
CA GLY A 370 -20.88 -25.66 -7.56
C GLY A 370 -19.55 -25.20 -6.93
N GLU A 371 -18.46 -25.30 -7.69
CA GLU A 371 -17.11 -24.89 -7.26
C GLU A 371 -17.00 -23.39 -6.93
N ASP A 372 -17.85 -22.54 -7.53
CA ASP A 372 -17.83 -21.10 -7.25
C ASP A 372 -18.17 -20.80 -5.79
N VAL A 373 -19.05 -21.60 -5.19
CA VAL A 373 -19.40 -21.48 -3.77
C VAL A 373 -18.18 -21.77 -2.89
N LEU A 374 -17.38 -22.77 -3.26
CA LEU A 374 -16.17 -23.13 -2.52
C LEU A 374 -15.09 -22.06 -2.63
N GLU A 375 -14.91 -21.47 -3.82
CA GLU A 375 -14.00 -20.33 -4.02
C GLU A 375 -14.45 -19.08 -3.25
N LEU A 376 -15.75 -18.75 -3.26
CA LEU A 376 -16.24 -17.61 -2.47
C LEU A 376 -16.07 -17.83 -0.97
N ASN A 377 -16.24 -19.07 -0.50
CA ASN A 377 -15.98 -19.42 0.90
C ASN A 377 -14.50 -19.25 1.26
N SER A 378 -13.55 -19.60 0.38
CA SER A 378 -12.12 -19.38 0.64
C SER A 378 -11.77 -17.90 0.72
N MET A 379 -12.30 -17.09 -0.21
CA MET A 379 -12.13 -15.63 -0.21
C MET A 379 -12.72 -14.98 1.04
N GLU A 380 -13.89 -15.43 1.49
CA GLU A 380 -14.53 -14.94 2.70
C GLU A 380 -13.76 -15.35 3.96
N ASN A 381 -13.29 -16.60 4.05
CA ASN A 381 -12.45 -17.05 5.15
C ASN A 381 -11.15 -16.23 5.20
N TYR A 382 -10.49 -16.02 4.06
CA TYR A 382 -9.32 -15.15 3.96
C TYR A 382 -9.62 -13.74 4.48
N LEU A 383 -10.69 -13.11 4.00
CA LEU A 383 -11.15 -11.79 4.47
C LEU A 383 -11.31 -11.77 5.99
N GLN A 384 -11.99 -12.77 6.57
CA GLN A 384 -12.25 -12.82 8.00
C GLN A 384 -10.98 -12.97 8.83
N GLN A 385 -10.03 -13.83 8.42
CA GLN A 385 -8.81 -14.07 9.21
C GLN A 385 -7.79 -12.93 9.10
N PHE A 386 -7.69 -12.27 7.96
CA PHE A 386 -6.75 -11.16 7.76
C PHE A 386 -7.30 -9.83 8.29
N ARG A 387 -8.63 -9.58 8.16
CA ARG A 387 -9.27 -8.39 8.74
C ARG A 387 -9.23 -8.37 10.27
N LYS A 388 -9.30 -9.53 10.94
CA LYS A 388 -9.28 -9.62 12.42
C LYS A 388 -8.02 -8.99 13.04
N GLY A 389 -6.89 -8.97 12.34
CA GLY A 389 -5.65 -8.34 12.80
C GLY A 389 -5.61 -6.82 12.68
N GLU A 390 -6.43 -6.25 11.80
CA GLU A 390 -6.50 -4.80 11.51
C GLU A 390 -7.72 -4.11 12.17
N ARG A 391 -8.52 -4.85 12.96
CA ARG A 391 -9.62 -4.29 13.76
C ARG A 391 -9.08 -3.51 14.95
N THR A 392 -8.56 -2.31 14.69
CA THR A 392 -8.59 -1.24 15.68
C THR A 392 -9.25 -0.04 15.02
N GLN A 393 -10.47 0.25 15.47
CA GLN A 393 -11.35 1.35 15.04
C GLN A 393 -12.04 1.14 13.68
N SER A 394 -13.18 0.43 13.70
CA SER A 394 -14.28 0.84 12.83
C SER A 394 -14.68 2.25 13.29
N ALA A 395 -14.18 3.28 12.60
CA ALA A 395 -14.68 4.62 12.79
C ALA A 395 -16.20 4.60 12.55
N PRO A 396 -16.99 5.35 13.35
CA PRO A 396 -18.39 5.56 13.05
C PRO A 396 -18.52 6.10 11.62
N ILE A 397 -19.67 5.82 10.98
CA ILE A 397 -20.06 6.36 9.67
C ILE A 397 -19.51 7.79 9.55
N GLU A 398 -18.45 7.94 8.75
CA GLU A 398 -17.77 9.22 8.65
C GLU A 398 -18.74 10.19 8.01
N SER A 399 -18.83 11.41 8.56
CA SER A 399 -19.57 12.47 7.89
C SER A 399 -19.00 12.67 6.48
N VAL A 400 -19.84 13.11 5.54
CA VAL A 400 -19.42 13.42 4.16
C VAL A 400 -18.22 14.37 4.16
N THR A 401 -18.21 15.36 5.05
CA THR A 401 -17.08 16.29 5.24
C THR A 401 -15.79 15.57 5.61
N LYS A 402 -15.83 14.67 6.60
CA LYS A 402 -14.65 13.89 7.01
C LYS A 402 -14.16 12.96 5.90
N THR A 403 -15.08 12.41 5.10
CA THR A 403 -14.73 11.62 3.91
C THR A 403 -14.00 12.46 2.88
N LEU A 404 -14.49 13.67 2.57
CA LEU A 404 -13.82 14.60 1.65
C LEU A 404 -12.44 15.02 2.16
N GLU A 405 -12.32 15.35 3.44
CA GLU A 405 -11.03 15.66 4.08
C GLU A 405 -10.06 14.49 3.95
N SER A 406 -10.48 13.27 4.29
CA SER A 406 -9.64 12.07 4.15
C SER A 406 -9.23 11.80 2.70
N MET A 407 -10.11 12.08 1.73
CA MET A 407 -9.77 11.95 0.31
C MET A 407 -8.77 13.01 -0.15
N ARG A 408 -8.94 14.28 0.27
CA ARG A 408 -7.98 15.36 -0.02
C ARG A 408 -6.61 15.07 0.59
N GLU A 409 -6.60 14.53 1.81
CA GLU A 409 -5.39 14.04 2.46
C GLU A 409 -4.74 12.91 1.68
N ALA A 410 -5.48 11.88 1.28
CA ALA A 410 -4.94 10.80 0.48
C ALA A 410 -4.39 11.30 -0.87
N LEU A 411 -5.10 12.21 -1.53
CA LEU A 411 -4.67 12.84 -2.79
C LEU A 411 -3.37 13.65 -2.61
N SER A 412 -3.21 14.33 -1.48
CA SER A 412 -1.99 15.11 -1.20
C SER A 412 -0.73 14.25 -1.09
N GLU A 413 -0.86 12.94 -0.84
CA GLU A 413 0.26 12.00 -0.87
C GLU A 413 0.72 11.66 -2.30
N ALA A 414 -0.12 11.94 -3.29
CA ALA A 414 0.22 11.83 -4.70
C ALA A 414 1.17 12.96 -5.09
N PRO A 415 2.27 12.66 -5.79
CA PRO A 415 3.17 13.71 -6.26
C PRO A 415 2.47 14.70 -7.17
N SER A 416 2.87 15.97 -7.14
CA SER A 416 2.25 17.03 -7.92
C SER A 416 2.18 16.70 -9.42
N SER A 417 3.19 16.01 -9.96
CA SER A 417 3.22 15.57 -11.36
C SER A 417 2.07 14.62 -11.76
N VAL A 418 1.37 14.00 -10.80
CA VAL A 418 0.27 13.06 -11.06
C VAL A 418 -1.05 13.44 -10.38
N GLN A 419 -1.08 14.52 -9.58
CA GLN A 419 -2.29 14.92 -8.85
C GLN A 419 -3.46 15.21 -9.80
N GLN A 420 -3.21 15.87 -10.93
CA GLN A 420 -4.26 16.19 -11.90
C GLN A 420 -4.91 14.93 -12.50
N LEU A 421 -4.16 13.84 -12.70
CA LEU A 421 -4.73 12.55 -13.12
C LEU A 421 -5.76 12.03 -12.14
N TYR A 422 -5.45 12.08 -10.84
CA TYR A 422 -6.38 11.66 -9.81
C TYR A 422 -7.58 12.59 -9.73
N ILE A 423 -7.39 13.91 -9.77
CA ILE A 423 -8.49 14.89 -9.75
C ILE A 423 -9.45 14.62 -10.93
N ASP A 424 -8.92 14.49 -12.14
CA ASP A 424 -9.71 14.21 -13.34
C ASP A 424 -10.45 12.87 -13.21
N ALA A 425 -9.82 11.84 -12.66
CA ALA A 425 -10.44 10.53 -12.44
C ALA A 425 -11.57 10.58 -11.37
N LEU A 426 -11.35 11.31 -10.28
CA LEU A 426 -12.34 11.51 -9.20
C LEU A 426 -13.57 12.26 -9.72
N ASN A 427 -13.36 13.31 -10.51
CA ASN A 427 -14.43 14.09 -11.13
C ASN A 427 -15.27 13.27 -12.13
N ARG A 428 -14.68 12.23 -12.74
CA ARG A 428 -15.36 11.28 -13.63
C ARG A 428 -16.08 10.14 -12.89
N GLY A 429 -16.01 10.11 -11.56
CA GLY A 429 -16.78 9.20 -10.73
C GLY A 429 -16.06 7.90 -10.30
N ALA A 430 -16.71 7.16 -9.40
CA ALA A 430 -16.12 6.01 -8.70
C ALA A 430 -15.65 4.88 -9.62
N THR A 431 -16.34 4.66 -10.75
CA THR A 431 -15.98 3.59 -11.70
C THR A 431 -14.65 3.89 -12.40
N THR A 432 -14.48 5.13 -12.85
CA THR A 432 -13.24 5.60 -13.49
C THR A 432 -12.06 5.51 -12.52
N MET A 433 -12.26 5.96 -11.27
CA MET A 433 -11.24 5.87 -10.23
C MET A 433 -10.88 4.42 -9.88
N ALA A 434 -11.87 3.52 -9.84
CA ALA A 434 -11.64 2.10 -9.62
C ALA A 434 -10.82 1.46 -10.76
N ALA A 435 -11.19 1.72 -12.02
CA ALA A 435 -10.47 1.21 -13.19
C ALA A 435 -9.01 1.72 -13.23
N LEU A 436 -8.80 3.02 -12.96
CA LEU A 436 -7.45 3.61 -12.87
C LEU A 436 -6.63 2.89 -11.79
N SER A 437 -7.23 2.70 -10.61
CA SER A 437 -6.57 2.03 -9.49
C SER A 437 -6.18 0.60 -9.82
N THR A 438 -7.03 -0.15 -10.52
CA THR A 438 -6.75 -1.53 -10.94
C THR A 438 -5.61 -1.59 -11.95
N GLN A 439 -5.60 -0.73 -12.97
CA GLN A 439 -4.55 -0.77 -14.00
C GLN A 439 -3.19 -0.29 -13.46
N MET A 440 -3.18 0.63 -12.50
CA MET A 440 -1.97 0.98 -11.75
C MET A 440 -1.49 -0.19 -10.87
N TYR A 441 -2.41 -0.94 -10.26
CA TYR A 441 -2.08 -2.13 -9.47
C TYR A 441 -1.48 -3.24 -10.32
N ASN A 442 -1.98 -3.44 -11.55
CA ASN A 442 -1.45 -4.46 -12.45
C ASN A 442 0.04 -4.25 -12.74
N LEU A 443 0.53 -3.00 -12.78
CA LEU A 443 1.96 -2.71 -12.92
C LEU A 443 2.77 -3.24 -11.73
N VAL A 444 2.29 -2.92 -10.52
CA VAL A 444 2.89 -3.38 -9.25
C VAL A 444 2.94 -4.89 -9.21
N TRP A 445 1.82 -5.51 -9.57
CA TRP A 445 1.71 -6.96 -9.61
C TRP A 445 2.71 -7.56 -10.63
N CYS A 446 2.84 -6.98 -11.83
CA CYS A 446 3.79 -7.45 -12.84
C CYS A 446 5.24 -7.34 -12.38
N HIS A 447 5.62 -6.29 -11.65
CA HIS A 447 6.96 -6.14 -11.07
C HIS A 447 7.25 -7.14 -9.96
N GLU A 448 6.33 -7.27 -9.00
CA GLU A 448 6.51 -8.16 -7.84
C GLU A 448 6.68 -9.63 -8.24
N HIS A 449 6.22 -9.98 -9.44
CA HIS A 449 6.28 -11.33 -9.99
C HIS A 449 7.28 -11.49 -11.15
N GLY A 450 8.10 -10.47 -11.42
CA GLY A 450 9.20 -10.54 -12.39
C GLY A 450 8.77 -10.51 -13.87
N TYR A 451 7.50 -10.19 -14.16
CA TYR A 451 7.03 -9.98 -15.53
C TYR A 451 7.53 -8.64 -16.10
N LEU A 452 7.69 -7.65 -15.23
CA LEU A 452 8.31 -6.34 -15.52
C LEU A 452 9.44 -6.06 -14.51
N ASN A 453 10.37 -5.22 -14.93
CA ASN A 453 11.40 -4.60 -14.11
C ASN A 453 11.81 -3.28 -14.79
N GLU A 454 12.60 -2.44 -14.13
CA GLU A 454 12.98 -1.12 -14.66
C GLU A 454 13.60 -1.20 -16.07
N ASP A 455 14.57 -2.10 -16.29
CA ASP A 455 15.23 -2.27 -17.60
C ASP A 455 14.25 -2.71 -18.71
N LYS A 456 13.32 -3.61 -18.39
CA LYS A 456 12.32 -4.10 -19.34
C LYS A 456 11.27 -3.03 -19.62
N GLU A 457 10.84 -2.28 -18.61
CA GLU A 457 9.93 -1.15 -18.79
C GLU A 457 10.53 -0.06 -19.66
N GLU A 458 11.82 0.24 -19.49
CA GLU A 458 12.47 1.26 -20.30
C GLU A 458 12.61 0.82 -21.75
N ARG A 459 12.98 -0.45 -22.00
CA ARG A 459 12.99 -1.00 -23.37
C ARG A 459 11.60 -0.99 -24.01
N LEU A 460 10.58 -1.42 -23.28
CA LEU A 460 9.20 -1.36 -23.76
C LEU A 460 8.78 0.08 -24.03
N TYR A 461 9.14 1.03 -23.16
CA TYR A 461 8.85 2.44 -23.39
C TYR A 461 9.49 2.95 -24.70
N GLN A 462 10.74 2.64 -24.99
CA GLN A 462 11.37 3.05 -26.25
C GLN A 462 10.69 2.41 -27.47
N GLN A 463 10.30 1.14 -27.37
CA GLN A 463 9.58 0.42 -28.45
C GLN A 463 8.16 0.93 -28.66
N SER A 464 7.52 1.44 -27.61
CA SER A 464 6.11 1.83 -27.62
C SER A 464 5.80 2.97 -28.59
N PHE A 465 6.79 3.78 -29.00
CA PHE A 465 6.59 4.84 -29.99
C PHE A 465 6.22 4.24 -31.35
N ASP A 466 7.13 3.45 -31.93
CA ASP A 466 6.92 2.78 -33.21
C ASP A 466 5.73 1.81 -33.16
N GLU A 467 5.56 1.07 -32.05
CA GLU A 467 4.44 0.12 -31.90
C GLU A 467 3.07 0.83 -31.83
N THR A 468 2.99 2.03 -31.26
CA THR A 468 1.72 2.77 -31.23
C THR A 468 1.35 3.31 -32.60
N GLU A 469 2.33 3.81 -33.37
CA GLU A 469 2.10 4.24 -34.75
C GLU A 469 1.62 3.07 -35.62
N ASP A 470 2.26 1.90 -35.50
CA ASP A 470 1.84 0.67 -36.19
C ASP A 470 0.41 0.25 -35.84
N ILE A 471 0.02 0.35 -34.55
CA ILE A 471 -1.36 0.05 -34.12
C ILE A 471 -2.38 1.01 -34.75
N VAL A 472 -2.05 2.30 -34.84
CA VAL A 472 -2.96 3.29 -35.45
C VAL A 472 -3.09 3.04 -36.95
N GLU A 473 -2.01 2.67 -37.64
CA GLU A 473 -2.01 2.44 -39.09
C GLU A 473 -2.63 1.10 -39.49
N ASN A 474 -2.29 0.03 -38.76
CA ASN A 474 -2.57 -1.35 -39.15
C ASN A 474 -3.59 -2.06 -38.23
N GLY A 475 -4.00 -1.40 -37.15
CA GLY A 475 -4.97 -1.92 -36.19
C GLY A 475 -4.35 -2.81 -35.11
N HIS A 476 -5.18 -3.17 -34.13
CA HIS A 476 -4.78 -3.95 -32.97
C HIS A 476 -4.45 -5.42 -33.28
N ARG A 477 -3.40 -5.92 -32.64
CA ARG A 477 -3.02 -7.34 -32.66
C ARG A 477 -4.05 -8.17 -31.91
N GLN A 478 -4.34 -9.36 -32.43
CA GLN A 478 -5.26 -10.30 -31.78
C GLN A 478 -4.64 -10.97 -30.55
N TYR A 479 -3.33 -11.24 -30.58
CA TYR A 479 -2.59 -11.96 -29.54
C TYR A 479 -1.25 -11.27 -29.24
N GLY A 480 -0.70 -11.55 -28.05
CA GLY A 480 0.58 -10.99 -27.59
C GLY A 480 0.42 -9.68 -26.81
N LEU A 481 1.52 -9.20 -26.22
CA LEU A 481 1.51 -7.91 -25.52
C LEU A 481 1.35 -6.78 -26.55
N GLU A 482 0.41 -5.86 -26.32
CA GLU A 482 0.40 -4.55 -26.95
C GLU A 482 1.06 -3.52 -26.04
N ASN A 483 1.83 -2.63 -26.65
CA ASN A 483 2.66 -1.69 -25.94
C ASN A 483 2.40 -0.29 -26.50
N ILE A 484 1.55 0.46 -25.79
CA ILE A 484 0.94 1.69 -26.29
C ILE A 484 1.47 2.88 -25.49
N ASN A 485 1.94 3.90 -26.19
CA ASN A 485 2.32 5.18 -25.65
C ASN A 485 1.45 6.26 -26.25
N LEU A 486 0.54 6.78 -25.44
CA LEU A 486 -0.42 7.78 -25.90
C LEU A 486 0.23 9.09 -26.32
N ASN A 487 1.46 9.36 -25.88
CA ASN A 487 2.19 10.55 -26.27
C ASN A 487 2.91 10.40 -27.61
N ALA A 488 2.91 9.21 -28.21
CA ALA A 488 3.57 8.94 -29.50
C ALA A 488 2.76 9.44 -30.71
N VAL A 489 1.46 9.72 -30.53
CA VAL A 489 0.56 10.08 -31.62
C VAL A 489 -0.22 11.37 -31.33
N ASP A 490 -0.60 12.04 -32.41
CA ASP A 490 -1.42 13.26 -32.37
C ASP A 490 -2.78 13.03 -31.69
N ASP A 491 -3.34 14.10 -31.13
CA ASP A 491 -4.57 14.07 -30.32
C ASP A 491 -5.76 13.40 -31.01
N ASN A 492 -5.90 13.59 -32.32
CA ASN A 492 -6.98 12.99 -33.12
C ASN A 492 -6.81 11.48 -33.32
N LYS A 493 -5.59 10.95 -33.21
CA LYS A 493 -5.25 9.53 -33.38
C LYS A 493 -5.20 8.75 -32.07
N LYS A 494 -5.12 9.43 -30.91
CA LYS A 494 -5.08 8.78 -29.58
C LYS A 494 -6.29 7.84 -29.33
N ALA A 495 -7.43 8.07 -29.96
CA ALA A 495 -8.59 7.19 -29.84
C ALA A 495 -8.40 5.84 -30.56
N GLU A 496 -7.71 5.85 -31.70
CA GLU A 496 -7.38 4.66 -32.51
C GLU A 496 -6.27 3.85 -31.84
N ALA A 497 -5.36 4.51 -31.12
CA ALA A 497 -4.32 3.84 -30.34
C ALA A 497 -4.86 3.07 -29.12
N MET A 498 -6.05 3.39 -28.60
CA MET A 498 -6.61 2.74 -27.40
C MET A 498 -7.26 1.40 -27.75
N ARG A 499 -6.84 0.32 -27.08
CA ARG A 499 -7.35 -1.02 -27.36
C ARG A 499 -8.86 -1.16 -27.07
N PRO A 500 -9.68 -1.61 -28.05
CA PRO A 500 -11.09 -1.86 -27.83
C PRO A 500 -11.31 -3.23 -27.18
N TYR A 501 -11.35 -3.26 -25.85
CA TYR A 501 -11.62 -4.46 -25.04
C TYR A 501 -13.08 -4.99 -25.13
N ARG A 502 -13.87 -4.52 -26.10
CA ARG A 502 -15.22 -5.04 -26.38
C ARG A 502 -15.21 -6.30 -27.25
N THR A 503 -14.17 -6.47 -28.08
CA THR A 503 -14.06 -7.53 -29.07
C THR A 503 -12.66 -8.16 -29.13
N THR A 504 -11.70 -7.64 -28.37
CA THR A 504 -10.30 -8.07 -28.39
C THR A 504 -9.76 -8.27 -26.97
N TRP A 505 -8.90 -9.26 -26.78
CA TRP A 505 -8.42 -9.68 -25.45
C TRP A 505 -6.92 -9.95 -25.53
N ALA A 506 -6.12 -9.01 -25.03
CA ALA A 506 -4.67 -9.19 -24.94
C ALA A 506 -4.11 -8.35 -23.81
N PRO A 507 -3.01 -8.79 -23.17
CA PRO A 507 -2.23 -7.94 -22.27
C PRO A 507 -1.85 -6.64 -22.98
N THR A 508 -2.08 -5.50 -22.32
CA THR A 508 -1.72 -4.19 -22.86
C THR A 508 -0.97 -3.39 -21.81
N LEU A 509 0.21 -2.89 -22.16
CA LEU A 509 0.97 -1.94 -21.35
C LEU A 509 0.78 -0.54 -21.93
N TYR A 510 0.16 0.34 -21.14
CA TYR A 510 0.02 1.75 -21.46
C TYR A 510 1.14 2.55 -20.78
N HIS A 511 1.88 3.31 -21.58
CA HIS A 511 2.77 4.36 -21.13
C HIS A 511 2.08 5.71 -21.29
N MET A 512 2.04 6.49 -20.21
CA MET A 512 1.38 7.80 -20.23
C MET A 512 2.21 8.80 -19.43
N SER A 513 2.33 10.02 -19.98
CA SER A 513 2.80 11.17 -19.23
C SER A 513 1.59 11.94 -18.70
N CYS A 514 1.50 12.14 -17.40
CA CYS A 514 0.48 12.93 -16.74
C CYS A 514 0.58 14.42 -17.12
N SER A 515 1.75 14.88 -17.58
CA SER A 515 1.94 16.22 -18.12
C SER A 515 1.18 16.48 -19.43
N ASP A 516 0.87 15.43 -20.21
CA ASP A 516 0.09 15.54 -21.44
C ASP A 516 -1.41 15.45 -21.10
N GLY A 517 -2.08 16.61 -21.13
CA GLY A 517 -3.51 16.72 -20.86
C GLY A 517 -4.38 15.92 -21.83
N SER A 518 -3.98 15.81 -23.09
CA SER A 518 -4.74 15.10 -24.13
C SER A 518 -4.66 13.58 -23.94
N ALA A 519 -3.46 13.05 -23.67
CA ALA A 519 -3.24 11.64 -23.36
C ALA A 519 -4.01 11.23 -22.11
N ARG A 520 -3.91 12.04 -21.05
CA ARG A 520 -4.63 11.85 -19.79
C ARG A 520 -6.14 11.85 -19.99
N ALA A 521 -6.69 12.84 -20.71
CA ALA A 521 -8.12 12.93 -20.97
C ALA A 521 -8.63 11.73 -21.79
N ARG A 522 -7.88 11.29 -22.82
CA ARG A 522 -8.25 10.13 -23.64
C ARG A 522 -8.22 8.84 -22.82
N TYR A 523 -7.15 8.62 -22.06
CA TYR A 523 -7.02 7.44 -21.23
C TYR A 523 -8.17 7.34 -20.22
N LEU A 524 -8.45 8.43 -19.50
CA LEU A 524 -9.58 8.48 -18.56
C LEU A 524 -10.95 8.37 -19.22
N ASN A 525 -11.11 8.73 -20.50
CA ASN A 525 -12.36 8.52 -21.25
C ASN A 525 -12.58 7.02 -21.47
N GLU A 526 -11.53 6.28 -21.79
CA GLU A 526 -11.61 4.83 -21.97
C GLU A 526 -11.94 4.10 -20.66
N LEU A 527 -11.55 4.67 -19.52
CA LEU A 527 -11.84 4.10 -18.21
C LEU A 527 -13.30 4.27 -17.76
N GLN A 528 -14.10 5.06 -18.48
CA GLN A 528 -15.51 5.25 -18.13
C GLN A 528 -16.30 3.96 -18.32
N GLY A 529 -17.11 3.62 -17.32
CA GLY A 529 -17.89 2.39 -17.31
C GLY A 529 -17.11 1.15 -16.87
N LYS A 530 -17.86 0.11 -16.52
CA LYS A 530 -17.30 -1.17 -16.06
C LYS A 530 -16.86 -2.00 -17.27
N ASN A 531 -15.58 -2.35 -17.32
CA ASN A 531 -15.05 -3.28 -18.30
C ASN A 531 -13.97 -4.15 -17.66
N VAL A 532 -14.36 -5.35 -17.22
CA VAL A 532 -13.48 -6.26 -16.47
C VAL A 532 -12.34 -6.79 -17.35
N ALA A 533 -12.59 -7.01 -18.64
CA ALA A 533 -11.55 -7.43 -19.59
C ALA A 533 -10.43 -6.39 -19.67
N ARG A 534 -10.81 -5.12 -19.85
CA ARG A 534 -9.89 -3.98 -19.83
C ARG A 534 -9.14 -3.92 -18.50
N ASP A 535 -9.86 -3.94 -17.39
CA ASP A 535 -9.28 -3.77 -16.06
C ASP A 535 -8.36 -4.93 -15.66
N TYR A 536 -8.58 -6.13 -16.20
CA TYR A 536 -7.71 -7.28 -16.00
C TYR A 536 -6.46 -7.21 -16.88
N TRP A 537 -6.62 -7.00 -18.18
CA TRP A 537 -5.52 -7.12 -19.15
C TRP A 537 -4.68 -5.85 -19.33
N SER A 538 -5.15 -4.70 -18.86
CA SER A 538 -4.45 -3.43 -19.03
C SER A 538 -3.57 -3.11 -17.84
N THR A 539 -2.35 -2.67 -18.11
CA THR A 539 -1.38 -2.20 -17.13
C THR A 539 -0.99 -0.77 -17.46
N LEU A 540 -0.94 0.11 -16.45
CA LEU A 540 -0.55 1.51 -16.64
C LEU A 540 0.82 1.76 -16.02
N LYS A 541 1.77 2.28 -16.82
CA LYS A 541 3.00 2.90 -16.34
C LYS A 541 2.89 4.42 -16.48
N ILE A 542 2.84 5.11 -15.35
CA ILE A 542 2.96 6.57 -15.31
C ILE A 542 4.44 6.93 -15.40
N ARG A 543 4.80 7.76 -16.39
CA ARG A 543 6.21 8.10 -16.68
C ARG A 543 6.76 9.22 -15.80
N ASP A 544 5.89 10.04 -15.20
CA ASP A 544 6.26 11.17 -14.35
C ASP A 544 6.66 10.76 -12.92
N ILE A 545 6.63 9.47 -12.59
CA ILE A 545 6.98 8.92 -11.27
C ILE A 545 7.74 7.59 -11.38
N SER A 546 8.55 7.29 -10.38
CA SER A 546 9.24 6.00 -10.23
C SER A 546 8.24 4.85 -10.05
N TYR A 547 8.74 3.62 -10.24
CA TYR A 547 7.97 2.42 -9.91
C TYR A 547 7.58 2.40 -8.43
N GLU A 548 8.54 2.66 -7.54
CA GLU A 548 8.38 2.64 -6.08
C GLU A 548 7.27 3.60 -5.64
N LYS A 549 7.23 4.80 -6.23
CA LYS A 549 6.18 5.77 -5.93
C LYS A 549 4.84 5.33 -6.48
N GLN A 550 4.76 4.78 -7.69
CA GLN A 550 3.51 4.22 -8.18
C GLN A 550 3.00 3.06 -7.30
N ALA A 551 3.89 2.17 -6.88
CA ALA A 551 3.59 1.08 -5.95
C ALA A 551 3.12 1.58 -4.58
N TYR A 552 3.71 2.67 -4.09
CA TYR A 552 3.24 3.36 -2.90
C TYR A 552 1.81 3.85 -3.05
N LEU A 553 1.48 4.53 -4.16
CA LEU A 553 0.12 5.07 -4.39
C LEU A 553 -0.92 3.95 -4.44
N VAL A 554 -0.60 2.86 -5.13
CA VAL A 554 -1.45 1.67 -5.19
C VAL A 554 -1.73 1.10 -3.80
N LYS A 555 -0.70 0.97 -2.96
CA LYS A 555 -0.81 0.31 -1.65
C LYS A 555 -1.39 1.20 -0.56
N ASN A 556 -1.24 2.52 -0.65
CA ASN A 556 -1.53 3.44 0.46
C ASN A 556 -2.57 4.52 0.14
N VAL A 557 -2.77 4.87 -1.14
CA VAL A 557 -3.61 6.02 -1.55
C VAL A 557 -4.86 5.56 -2.29
N ASN A 558 -4.71 4.71 -3.31
CA ASN A 558 -5.79 4.35 -4.23
C ASN A 558 -7.03 3.77 -3.52
N TRP A 559 -6.83 2.91 -2.52
CA TRP A 559 -7.94 2.32 -1.77
C TRP A 559 -8.72 3.36 -0.94
N LYS A 560 -8.04 4.37 -0.38
CA LYS A 560 -8.68 5.48 0.37
C LYS A 560 -9.54 6.33 -0.57
N LEU A 561 -8.99 6.69 -1.73
CA LEU A 561 -9.71 7.46 -2.75
C LEU A 561 -10.90 6.70 -3.33
N LYS A 562 -10.72 5.42 -3.67
CA LYS A 562 -11.79 4.55 -4.18
C LYS A 562 -12.89 4.37 -3.13
N GLY A 563 -12.53 4.10 -1.87
CA GLY A 563 -13.48 3.98 -0.77
C GLY A 563 -14.24 5.26 -0.49
N GLY A 564 -13.55 6.40 -0.48
CA GLY A 564 -14.16 7.72 -0.34
C GLY A 564 -15.15 8.03 -1.45
N MET A 565 -14.79 7.80 -2.72
CA MET A 565 -15.70 8.01 -3.85
C MET A 565 -17.00 7.20 -3.74
N ARG A 566 -16.93 5.96 -3.25
CA ARG A 566 -18.15 5.15 -3.03
C ARG A 566 -19.03 5.75 -1.93
N LYS A 567 -18.44 6.21 -0.83
CA LYS A 567 -19.16 6.88 0.27
C LYS A 567 -19.83 8.17 -0.22
N LEU A 568 -19.12 8.99 -1.01
CA LEU A 568 -19.68 10.22 -1.60
C LEU A 568 -20.82 9.90 -2.57
N GLN A 569 -20.65 8.93 -3.46
CA GLN A 569 -21.68 8.51 -4.40
C GLN A 569 -22.93 7.98 -3.68
N ALA A 570 -22.76 7.18 -2.61
CA ALA A 570 -23.88 6.71 -1.79
C ALA A 570 -24.61 7.85 -1.07
N ALA A 571 -23.91 8.94 -0.76
CA ALA A 571 -24.48 10.16 -0.18
C ALA A 571 -25.05 11.14 -1.23
N GLY A 572 -24.95 10.84 -2.53
CA GLY A 572 -25.36 11.75 -3.60
C GLY A 572 -24.50 13.01 -3.69
N VAL A 573 -23.20 12.90 -3.40
CA VAL A 573 -22.25 14.03 -3.33
C VAL A 573 -21.11 13.82 -4.32
N ALA A 574 -20.69 14.91 -4.98
CA ALA A 574 -19.54 14.92 -5.87
C ALA A 574 -18.24 15.09 -5.07
N PHE A 575 -17.14 14.57 -5.60
CA PHE A 575 -15.83 14.95 -5.08
C PHE A 575 -15.57 16.42 -5.40
N THR A 576 -15.16 17.18 -4.39
CA THR A 576 -14.71 18.56 -4.56
C THR A 576 -13.29 18.67 -4.02
N LEU A 577 -12.36 19.17 -4.85
CA LEU A 577 -11.01 19.46 -4.40
C LEU A 577 -11.04 20.55 -3.31
N ASN A 578 -11.93 21.52 -3.47
CA ASN A 578 -12.08 22.70 -2.64
C ASN A 578 -13.54 22.87 -2.17
N GLY A 579 -13.75 23.53 -1.02
CA GLY A 579 -15.09 23.94 -0.58
C GLY A 579 -15.92 22.85 0.12
N PRO A 580 -17.18 23.16 0.49
CA PRO A 580 -18.08 22.20 1.15
C PRO A 580 -18.54 21.08 0.19
N PRO A 581 -19.19 20.02 0.71
CA PRO A 581 -19.81 19.00 -0.12
C PRO A 581 -20.79 19.59 -1.14
N GLU A 582 -20.70 19.17 -2.40
CA GLU A 582 -21.64 19.55 -3.46
C GLU A 582 -22.54 18.35 -3.80
N PHE A 583 -23.86 18.52 -3.67
CA PHE A 583 -24.82 17.45 -3.96
C PHE A 583 -25.05 17.32 -5.46
N ILE A 584 -25.01 16.08 -5.95
CA ILE A 584 -25.28 15.73 -7.34
C ILE A 584 -26.81 15.78 -7.53
N HIS A 585 -27.29 16.69 -8.38
CA HIS A 585 -28.71 16.81 -8.74
C HIS A 585 -29.15 15.78 -9.78
#